data_AF-A0AA45BWS0-F1
#
_entry.id   AF-A0AA45BWS0-F1
#
_cell.length_a   1.000
_cell.length_b   1.000
_cell.length_c   1.000
_cell.angle_alpha   90.00
_cell.angle_beta   90.00
_cell.angle_gamma   90.00
#
_symmetry.space_group_name_H-M   'P 1'
#
loop_
_entity.id
_entity.type
_entity.pdbx_description
1 polymer ?
#
loop_
_entity_poly.entity_id
_entity_poly.type
_entity_poly.pdbx_seq_one_letter_code
_entity_poly.pdbx_strand_id
1 'polypeptide(L)'
;MDRKLLDLLCSPDTRQPLSLLDGKGLEALNAAIAGGALQRADGAAQTQPLREALITRDRKQIFRVDDGIPVLLAEEAIATAQIADFPEK
;
A
#
# COMPACT_ATOMS: atom_id res chain seq x y z
N MET A 1 3.44 -9.43 -12.12
CA MET A 1 2.05 -9.92 -11.94
C MET A 1 1.25 -9.75 -13.22
N ASP A 2 0.36 -10.70 -13.52
CA ASP A 2 -0.56 -10.64 -14.65
C ASP A 2 -1.63 -9.53 -14.48
N ARG A 3 -1.76 -8.66 -15.50
CA ARG A 3 -2.71 -7.54 -15.54
C ARG A 3 -4.17 -7.98 -15.30
N LYS A 4 -4.56 -9.17 -15.78
CA LYS A 4 -5.92 -9.71 -15.65
C LYS A 4 -6.30 -10.11 -14.23
N LEU A 5 -5.33 -10.40 -13.36
CA LEU A 5 -5.59 -10.75 -11.96
C LEU A 5 -5.86 -9.50 -11.13
N LEU A 6 -5.18 -8.38 -11.43
CA LEU A 6 -5.39 -7.09 -10.76
C LEU A 6 -6.81 -6.53 -10.95
N ASP A 7 -7.43 -6.75 -12.12
CA ASP A 7 -8.82 -6.34 -12.38
C ASP A 7 -9.86 -7.02 -11.46
N LEU A 8 -9.51 -8.13 -10.82
CA LEU A 8 -10.38 -8.83 -9.87
C LEU A 8 -10.09 -8.45 -8.40
N LEU A 9 -8.99 -7.76 -8.12
CA LEU A 9 -8.58 -7.42 -6.75
C LEU A 9 -9.26 -6.14 -6.26
N CYS A 10 -9.81 -6.21 -5.05
CA CYS A 10 -10.42 -5.08 -4.37
C CYS A 10 -9.92 -4.98 -2.92
N SER A 11 -10.03 -3.77 -2.35
CA SER A 11 -9.76 -3.56 -0.93
C SER A 11 -10.70 -4.45 -0.09
N PRO A 12 -10.18 -5.13 0.95
CA PRO A 12 -10.97 -6.02 1.80
C PRO A 12 -12.07 -5.30 2.59
N ASP A 13 -11.90 -4.01 2.92
CA ASP A 13 -12.83 -3.24 3.75
C ASP A 13 -13.88 -2.47 2.93
N THR A 14 -13.47 -1.85 1.82
CA THR A 14 -14.29 -0.91 1.05
C THR A 14 -14.69 -1.43 -0.32
N ARG A 15 -14.16 -2.61 -0.73
CA ARG A 15 -14.34 -3.20 -2.07
C ARG A 15 -13.92 -2.27 -3.22
N GLN A 16 -13.07 -1.29 -2.93
CA GLN A 16 -12.53 -0.40 -3.95
C GLN A 16 -11.55 -1.15 -4.86
N PRO A 17 -11.47 -0.84 -6.16
CA PRO A 17 -10.46 -1.39 -7.04
C PRO A 17 -9.04 -1.07 -6.54
N LEU A 18 -8.14 -2.03 -6.73
CA LEU A 18 -6.72 -1.88 -6.42
C LEU A 18 -5.89 -1.75 -7.69
N SER A 19 -4.82 -0.99 -7.62
CA SER A 19 -3.81 -0.89 -8.67
C SER A 19 -2.41 -0.98 -8.08
N LEU A 20 -1.43 -1.41 -8.86
CA LEU A 20 -0.03 -1.32 -8.45
C LEU A 20 0.35 0.12 -8.13
N LEU A 21 1.06 0.31 -7.02
CA LEU A 21 1.63 1.58 -6.64
C LEU A 21 2.76 1.94 -7.62
N ASP A 22 2.72 3.18 -8.10
CA ASP A 22 3.74 3.70 -9.01
C ASP A 22 5.08 3.92 -8.30
N GLY A 23 6.16 4.06 -9.08
CA GLY A 23 7.53 4.19 -8.54
C GLY A 23 7.69 5.36 -7.56
N LYS A 24 7.11 6.53 -7.87
CA LYS A 24 7.20 7.70 -6.97
C LYS A 24 6.48 7.45 -5.66
N GLY A 25 5.30 6.83 -5.72
CA GLY A 25 4.56 6.42 -4.53
C GLY A 25 5.32 5.41 -3.68
N LEU A 26 6.00 4.45 -4.32
CA LEU A 26 6.83 3.45 -3.63
C LEU A 26 8.07 4.08 -2.97
N GLU A 27 8.71 5.05 -3.64
CA GLU A 27 9.81 5.82 -3.08
C GLU A 27 9.37 6.62 -1.83
N ALA A 28 8.26 7.35 -1.92
CA ALA A 28 7.71 8.10 -0.79
C ALA A 28 7.33 7.18 0.39
N LEU A 29 6.72 6.03 0.11
CA LEU A 29 6.39 5.03 1.11
C LEU A 29 7.63 4.50 1.82
N ASN A 30 8.66 4.11 1.06
CA ASN A 30 9.90 3.57 1.64
C ASN A 30 10.71 4.62 2.40
N ALA A 31 10.68 5.89 1.98
CA ALA A 31 11.26 6.99 2.74
C ALA A 31 10.56 7.15 4.10
N ALA A 32 9.22 7.05 4.13
CA ALA A 32 8.44 7.14 5.36
C ALA A 32 8.64 5.93 6.29
N ILE A 33 8.79 4.72 5.72
CA ILE A 33 9.18 3.50 6.46
C ILE A 33 10.56 3.69 7.11
N ALA A 34 11.54 4.21 6.36
CA ALA A 34 12.88 4.48 6.89
C ALA A 34 12.87 5.54 8.00
N GLY A 35 11.91 6.47 7.98
CA GLY A 35 11.65 7.42 9.06
C GLY A 35 11.06 6.80 10.33
N GLY A 36 10.60 5.55 10.30
CA GLY A 36 10.17 4.77 11.46
C GLY A 36 8.81 5.15 12.06
N ALA A 37 8.06 6.06 11.42
CA ALA A 37 6.78 6.57 11.94
C ALA A 37 5.55 5.83 11.39
N LEU A 38 5.73 4.94 10.40
CA LEU A 38 4.61 4.33 9.70
C LEU A 38 4.00 3.16 10.47
N GLN A 39 2.69 3.22 10.67
CA GLN A 39 1.91 2.15 11.28
C GLN A 39 0.91 1.56 10.29
N ARG A 40 0.69 0.26 10.44
CA ARG A 40 -0.44 -0.45 9.82
C ARG A 40 -1.72 -0.19 10.63
N ALA A 41 -2.88 -0.56 10.09
CA ALA A 41 -4.16 -0.30 10.73
C ALA A 41 -4.33 -0.99 12.11
N ASP A 42 -3.64 -2.12 12.34
CA ASP A 42 -3.56 -2.78 13.65
C ASP A 42 -2.66 -2.03 14.67
N GLY A 43 -1.98 -0.95 14.27
CA GLY A 43 -1.03 -0.20 15.08
C GLY A 43 0.39 -0.78 15.08
N ALA A 44 0.60 -1.96 14.49
CA ALA A 44 1.92 -2.52 14.28
C ALA A 44 2.76 -1.64 13.33
N ALA A 45 4.04 -1.44 13.66
CA ALA A 45 4.94 -0.66 12.83
C ALA A 45 5.24 -1.34 11.49
N GLN A 46 5.26 -0.56 10.40
CA GLN A 46 5.80 -0.99 9.11
C GLN A 46 7.27 -0.60 9.05
N THR A 47 8.15 -1.57 9.26
CA THR A 47 9.61 -1.36 9.32
C THR A 47 10.36 -1.89 8.10
N GLN A 48 9.74 -2.80 7.34
CA GLN A 48 10.37 -3.41 6.18
C GLN A 48 10.06 -2.61 4.92
N PRO A 49 11.08 -2.25 4.11
CA PRO A 49 10.85 -1.61 2.84
C PRO A 49 10.11 -2.55 1.89
N LEU A 50 9.25 -1.99 1.05
CA LEU A 50 8.44 -2.75 0.11
C LEU A 50 9.02 -2.66 -1.29
N ARG A 51 9.02 -3.79 -2.00
CA ARG A 51 9.36 -3.85 -3.43
C ARG A 51 8.16 -3.55 -4.32
N GLU A 52 7.00 -4.01 -3.89
CA GLU A 52 5.73 -3.82 -4.58
C GLU A 52 4.64 -3.54 -3.54
N ALA A 53 3.66 -2.76 -3.94
CA ALA A 53 2.48 -2.46 -3.14
C ALA A 53 1.28 -2.21 -4.05
N LEU A 54 0.09 -2.40 -3.52
CA LEU A 54 -1.17 -2.01 -4.14
C LEU A 54 -1.70 -0.76 -3.45
N ILE A 55 -2.42 0.05 -4.20
CA ILE A 55 -3.07 1.27 -3.71
C ILE A 55 -4.54 1.30 -4.12
N THR A 56 -5.39 1.78 -3.23
CA THR A 56 -6.81 2.02 -3.51
C THR A 56 -6.98 3.10 -4.58
N ARG A 57 -8.10 3.05 -5.31
CA ARG A 57 -8.44 4.06 -6.32
C ARG A 57 -8.44 5.49 -5.77
N ASP A 58 -8.88 5.68 -4.53
CA ASP A 58 -8.87 6.97 -3.82
C ASP A 58 -7.50 7.37 -3.25
N ARG A 59 -6.49 6.50 -3.39
CA ARG A 59 -5.12 6.66 -2.89
C ARG A 59 -5.01 6.85 -1.37
N LYS A 60 -5.99 6.40 -0.58
CA LYS A 60 -5.97 6.51 0.89
C LYS A 60 -5.30 5.34 1.60
N GLN A 61 -5.34 4.15 1.02
CA GLN A 61 -4.78 2.94 1.62
C GLN A 61 -3.80 2.25 0.68
N ILE A 62 -2.72 1.76 1.27
CA ILE A 62 -1.71 0.92 0.61
C ILE A 62 -1.76 -0.47 1.25
N PHE A 63 -1.65 -1.50 0.41
CA PHE A 63 -1.52 -2.90 0.80
C PHE A 63 -0.18 -3.44 0.30
N ARG A 64 0.58 -4.10 1.17
CA ARG A 64 1.88 -4.68 0.80
C ARG A 64 1.72 -5.88 -0.14
N VAL A 65 2.76 -6.13 -0.92
CA VAL A 65 2.90 -7.33 -1.73
C VAL A 65 4.20 -8.03 -1.33
N ASP A 66 4.09 -9.24 -0.82
CA ASP A 66 5.22 -10.04 -0.37
C ASP A 66 5.41 -11.25 -1.29
N ASP A 67 6.59 -11.36 -1.89
CA ASP A 67 6.93 -12.44 -2.84
C ASP A 67 5.87 -12.66 -3.93
N GLY A 68 5.29 -11.56 -4.42
CA GLY A 68 4.25 -11.61 -5.45
C GLY A 68 2.83 -11.80 -4.92
N ILE A 69 2.64 -11.96 -3.62
CA ILE A 69 1.35 -12.23 -2.97
C ILE A 69 0.82 -10.96 -2.28
N PRO A 70 -0.31 -10.40 -2.73
CA PRO A 70 -0.95 -9.27 -2.06
C PRO A 70 -1.46 -9.65 -0.66
N VAL A 71 -1.07 -8.87 0.35
CA VAL A 71 -1.60 -9.02 1.72
C VAL A 71 -2.86 -8.17 1.84
N LEU A 72 -4.02 -8.76 1.53
CA LEU A 72 -5.33 -8.09 1.56
C LEU A 72 -6.08 -8.31 2.87
N LEU A 73 -5.41 -7.99 3.98
CA LEU A 73 -6.03 -7.94 5.31
C LEU A 73 -6.26 -6.47 5.68
N ALA A 74 -7.46 -6.14 6.14
CA ALA A 74 -7.82 -4.74 6.48
C ALA A 74 -6.90 -4.17 7.58
N GLU A 75 -6.51 -5.01 8.54
CA GLU A 75 -5.59 -4.70 9.65
C GLU A 75 -4.15 -4.40 9.19
N GLU A 76 -3.76 -4.87 7.99
CA GLU A 76 -2.44 -4.67 7.40
C GLU A 76 -2.38 -3.42 6.51
N ALA A 77 -3.50 -2.72 6.32
CA ALA A 77 -3.54 -1.51 5.50
C ALA A 77 -2.65 -0.40 6.07
N ILE A 78 -1.96 0.33 5.20
CA ILE A 78 -1.16 1.50 5.55
C ILE A 78 -1.87 2.73 5.02
N ALA A 79 -2.22 3.68 5.90
CA ALA A 79 -2.86 4.93 5.49
C ALA A 79 -1.83 5.89 4.88
N THR A 80 -2.11 6.39 3.68
CA THR A 80 -1.22 7.35 2.97
C THR A 80 -1.14 8.70 3.65
N ALA A 81 -2.13 9.07 4.46
CA ALA A 81 -2.13 10.30 5.26
C ALA A 81 -0.96 10.39 6.26
N GLN A 82 -0.28 9.27 6.55
CA GLN A 82 0.93 9.23 7.38
C GLN A 82 2.21 9.63 6.61
N ILE A 83 2.13 9.76 5.28
CA ILE A 83 3.26 10.02 4.40
C ILE A 83 3.16 11.47 3.91
N ALA A 84 4.01 12.35 4.44
CA ALA A 84 3.93 13.80 4.23
C ALA A 84 3.98 14.22 2.75
N ASP A 85 4.81 13.56 1.94
CA ASP A 85 5.05 13.89 0.54
C ASP A 85 4.48 12.81 -0.41
N PHE A 86 3.36 12.20 -0.05
CA PHE A 86 2.76 11.18 -0.89
C PHE A 86 2.23 11.78 -2.21
N PRO A 87 2.67 11.30 -3.38
CA PRO A 87 2.33 11.93 -4.64
C PRO A 87 0.84 11.80 -4.96
N GLU A 88 0.24 12.93 -5.33
CA GLU A 88 -1.04 12.98 -6.04
C GLU A 88 -0.88 12.40 -7.45
N LYS A 89 -1.99 11.91 -8.01
CA LYS A 89 -2.02 11.08 -9.22
C LYS A 89 -1.44 11.78 -10.47
#